data_AF-W2NKU5-F1
#
_entry.id   AF-W2NKU5-F1
#
_cell.length_a   1.000
_cell.length_b   1.000
_cell.length_c   1.000
_cell.angle_alpha   90.00
_cell.angle_beta   90.00
_cell.angle_gamma   90.00
#
_symmetry.space_group_name_H-M   'P 1'
#
loop_
_entity.id
_entity.type
_entity.pdbx_description
1 polymer ?
#
loop_
_entity_poly.entity_id
_entity_poly.type
_entity_poly.pdbx_seq_one_letter_code
_entity_poly.pdbx_strand_id
1 'polypeptide(L)'
;TGIFFDNKVYYNTWFLDEKYAIHGIQMIPVSPINDLARTLTFVEQEWNDILSKEPIVVEVNTTITWLSLLLVNAATVNPMESLRNLKNATMDDGLSRSWALYNAATRCRDDVHVNTTAAAQLTVKV
;
A
#
# COMPACT_ATOMS: atom_id res chain seq x y z
N THR A 1 15.57 3.96 -2.34
CA THR A 1 16.43 4.43 -3.46
C THR A 1 15.75 4.06 -4.77
N GLY A 2 16.22 4.58 -5.91
CA GLY A 2 15.76 4.13 -7.24
C GLY A 2 16.71 3.11 -7.84
N ILE A 3 17.16 3.33 -9.07
CA ILE A 3 18.10 2.47 -9.78
C ILE A 3 19.49 2.55 -9.13
N PHE A 4 20.05 1.39 -8.79
CA PHE A 4 21.38 1.23 -8.21
C PHE A 4 22.36 0.74 -9.28
N PHE A 5 23.44 1.48 -9.49
CA PHE A 5 24.55 1.12 -10.39
C PHE A 5 25.83 0.97 -9.56
N ASP A 6 26.84 0.30 -10.12
CA ASP A 6 28.13 0.07 -9.43
C ASP A 6 28.80 1.36 -8.93
N ASN A 7 28.63 2.48 -9.64
CA ASN A 7 29.27 3.76 -9.31
C ASN A 7 28.29 4.90 -8.97
N LYS A 8 26.96 4.66 -9.00
CA LYS A 8 25.97 5.70 -8.73
C LYS A 8 24.64 5.14 -8.24
N VAL A 9 23.92 5.95 -7.49
CA VAL A 9 22.51 5.70 -7.14
C VAL A 9 21.66 6.79 -7.77
N TYR A 10 20.59 6.40 -8.46
CA TYR A 10 19.71 7.34 -9.12
C TYR A 10 18.27 7.15 -8.64
N TYR A 11 17.70 8.18 -8.00
CA TYR A 11 16.32 8.15 -7.51
C TYR A 11 15.36 8.47 -8.66
N ASN A 12 15.12 7.48 -9.52
CA ASN A 12 14.20 7.54 -10.65
C ASN A 12 13.82 6.12 -11.08
N THR A 13 12.91 5.98 -12.03
CA THR A 13 12.63 4.75 -12.77
C THR A 13 13.04 4.91 -14.25
N TRP A 14 12.86 3.86 -15.05
CA TRP A 14 13.12 3.92 -16.49
C TRP A 14 11.95 4.48 -17.32
N PHE A 15 10.75 4.59 -16.74
CA PHE A 15 9.52 4.82 -17.51
C PHE A 15 8.56 5.85 -16.88
N LEU A 16 8.76 6.22 -15.62
CA LEU A 16 7.89 7.15 -14.90
C LEU A 16 8.62 7.79 -13.71
N ASP A 17 8.80 9.11 -13.75
CA ASP A 17 9.49 9.88 -12.70
C ASP A 17 8.50 10.35 -11.62
N GLU A 18 7.75 9.39 -11.07
CA GLU A 18 6.76 9.64 -10.02
C GLU A 18 7.15 8.84 -8.78
N LYS A 19 7.09 9.46 -7.60
CA LYS A 19 7.53 8.81 -6.36
C LYS A 19 6.75 7.52 -6.09
N TYR A 20 5.45 7.50 -6.37
CA TYR A 20 4.66 6.27 -6.23
C TYR A 20 5.17 5.13 -7.12
N ALA A 21 5.74 5.42 -8.30
CA ALA A 21 6.33 4.43 -9.17
C ALA A 21 7.73 4.01 -8.69
N ILE A 22 8.55 4.97 -8.28
CA ILE A 22 9.90 4.71 -7.72
C ILE A 22 9.81 3.77 -6.51
N HIS A 23 8.87 4.03 -5.61
CA HIS A 23 8.63 3.19 -4.43
C HIS A 23 7.83 1.93 -4.77
N GLY A 24 6.83 2.03 -5.64
CA GLY A 24 5.94 0.91 -6.03
C GLY A 24 6.69 -0.26 -6.67
N ILE A 25 7.73 -0.01 -7.47
CA ILE A 25 8.57 -1.08 -8.05
C ILE A 25 9.21 -1.96 -6.96
N GLN A 26 9.47 -1.42 -5.77
CA GLN A 26 10.04 -2.17 -4.65
C GLN A 26 9.00 -2.98 -3.87
N MET A 27 7.72 -2.93 -4.29
CA MET A 27 6.59 -3.63 -3.67
C MET A 27 6.11 -4.82 -4.52
N ILE A 28 6.58 -4.94 -5.76
CA ILE A 28 6.17 -5.98 -6.71
C ILE A 28 7.18 -7.14 -6.80
N PRO A 29 6.71 -8.37 -7.05
CA PRO A 29 5.31 -8.79 -7.00
C PRO A 29 4.79 -8.77 -5.55
N VAL A 30 3.47 -8.59 -5.39
CA VAL A 30 2.81 -8.72 -4.08
C VAL A 30 2.75 -10.18 -3.70
N SER A 31 3.37 -10.55 -2.59
CA SER A 31 3.42 -11.92 -2.08
C SER A 31 3.57 -11.95 -0.54
N PRO A 32 3.35 -13.09 0.12
CA PRO A 32 3.52 -13.19 1.57
C PRO A 32 4.96 -12.97 2.03
N ILE A 33 5.96 -13.24 1.16
CA ILE A 33 7.39 -13.02 1.51
C ILE A 33 7.75 -11.54 1.60
N ASN A 34 6.91 -10.62 1.09
CA ASN A 34 7.17 -9.18 1.18
C ASN A 34 7.34 -8.71 2.61
N ASP A 35 6.69 -9.34 3.59
CA ASP A 35 6.81 -8.95 5.01
C ASP A 35 8.21 -9.26 5.59
N LEU A 36 8.96 -10.18 4.96
CA LEU A 36 10.37 -10.45 5.29
C LEU A 36 11.30 -9.40 4.68
N ALA A 37 11.03 -8.98 3.44
CA ALA A 37 11.87 -8.03 2.71
C ALA A 37 11.56 -6.57 3.06
N ARG A 38 10.30 -6.27 3.40
CA ARG A 38 9.78 -4.95 3.75
C ARG A 38 9.31 -4.99 5.19
N THR A 39 10.23 -4.74 6.11
CA THR A 39 9.92 -4.75 7.54
C THR A 39 8.85 -3.73 7.87
N LEU A 40 8.05 -4.03 8.89
CA LEU A 40 6.95 -3.18 9.36
C LEU A 40 7.41 -1.73 9.61
N THR A 41 8.53 -1.58 10.32
CA THR A 41 9.14 -0.28 10.62
C THR A 41 9.51 0.49 9.35
N PHE A 42 10.06 -0.18 8.34
CA PHE A 42 10.41 0.47 7.08
C PHE A 42 9.16 0.93 6.33
N VAL A 43 8.12 0.09 6.27
CA VAL A 43 6.84 0.43 5.61
C VAL A 43 6.17 1.61 6.31
N GLU A 44 6.14 1.62 7.65
CA GLU A 44 5.60 2.74 8.43
C GLU A 44 6.36 4.04 8.17
N GLN A 45 7.69 4.02 8.17
CA GLN A 45 8.52 5.19 7.88
C GLN A 45 8.32 5.70 6.45
N GLU A 46 8.41 4.83 5.45
CA GLU A 46 8.21 5.18 4.05
C GLU A 46 6.81 5.77 3.80
N TRP A 47 5.79 5.18 4.43
CA TRP A 47 4.42 5.67 4.32
C TRP A 47 4.27 7.07 4.91
N ASN A 48 4.74 7.28 6.14
CA ASN A 48 4.59 8.55 6.85
C ASN A 48 5.46 9.67 6.24
N ASP A 49 6.64 9.35 5.74
CA ASP A 49 7.57 10.35 5.23
C ASP A 49 7.26 10.73 3.78
N ILE A 50 6.84 9.77 2.95
CA ILE A 50 6.73 9.95 1.49
C ILE A 50 5.33 9.63 0.99
N LEU A 51 4.90 8.37 1.04
CA LEU A 51 3.79 7.88 0.20
C LEU A 51 2.42 8.44 0.59
N SER A 52 2.16 8.63 1.89
CA SER A 52 0.88 9.18 2.38
C SER A 52 0.62 10.62 1.92
N LYS A 53 1.67 11.33 1.48
CA LYS A 53 1.60 12.73 1.03
C LYS A 53 1.48 12.85 -0.49
N GLU A 54 1.62 11.74 -1.21
CA GLU A 54 1.53 11.75 -2.67
C GLU A 54 0.08 11.98 -3.13
N PRO A 55 -0.17 12.80 -4.16
CA PRO A 55 -1.52 13.15 -4.61
C PRO A 55 -2.41 11.94 -4.91
N ILE A 56 -1.82 10.88 -5.50
CA ILE A 56 -2.52 9.61 -5.78
C ILE A 56 -3.15 8.98 -4.53
N VAL A 57 -2.52 9.13 -3.36
CA VAL A 57 -3.00 8.60 -2.08
C VAL A 57 -3.97 9.58 -1.43
N VAL A 58 -3.60 10.87 -1.35
CA VAL A 58 -4.42 11.91 -0.70
C VAL A 58 -5.78 12.06 -1.37
N GLU A 59 -5.82 12.03 -2.71
CA GLU A 59 -7.04 12.15 -3.49
C GLU A 59 -7.73 10.80 -3.73
N VAL A 60 -7.11 9.69 -3.30
CA VAL A 60 -7.54 8.32 -3.60
C VAL A 60 -7.83 8.17 -5.10
N ASN A 61 -6.86 8.56 -5.93
CA ASN A 61 -7.03 8.59 -7.37
C ASN A 61 -7.08 7.16 -7.94
N THR A 62 -8.29 6.63 -8.07
CA THR A 62 -8.54 5.27 -8.52
C THR A 62 -8.25 5.05 -10.00
N THR A 63 -7.98 6.10 -10.79
CA THR A 63 -7.64 5.95 -12.22
C THR A 63 -6.21 5.45 -12.44
N ILE A 64 -5.32 5.62 -11.45
CA ILE A 64 -3.92 5.20 -11.52
C ILE A 64 -3.76 3.84 -10.83
N THR A 65 -3.29 2.85 -11.58
CA THR A 65 -3.17 1.44 -11.14
C THR A 65 -2.25 1.25 -9.94
N TRP A 66 -1.17 2.06 -9.85
CA TRP A 66 -0.21 2.04 -8.74
C TRP A 66 -0.85 2.22 -7.37
N LEU A 67 -2.01 2.90 -7.28
CA LEU A 67 -2.72 3.07 -6.01
C LEU A 67 -3.02 1.73 -5.34
N SER A 68 -3.35 0.69 -6.12
CA SER A 68 -3.62 -0.64 -5.57
C SER A 68 -2.41 -1.24 -4.84
N LEU A 69 -1.22 -1.13 -5.41
CA LEU A 69 0.04 -1.59 -4.80
C LEU A 69 0.35 -0.82 -3.51
N LEU A 70 0.21 0.51 -3.56
CA LEU A 70 0.43 1.36 -2.40
C LEU A 70 -0.51 0.99 -1.26
N LEU A 71 -1.81 0.80 -1.53
CA LEU A 71 -2.80 0.46 -0.51
C LEU A 71 -2.56 -0.92 0.10
N VAL A 72 -2.12 -1.91 -0.69
CA VAL A 72 -1.75 -3.25 -0.18
C VAL A 72 -0.59 -3.16 0.80
N ASN A 73 0.42 -2.33 0.52
CA ASN A 73 1.54 -2.11 1.44
C ASN A 73 1.11 -1.29 2.67
N ALA A 74 0.29 -0.26 2.46
CA ALA A 74 -0.26 0.60 3.51
C ALA A 74 -1.18 -0.15 4.49
N ALA A 75 -1.69 -1.32 4.12
CA ALA A 75 -2.50 -2.14 5.02
C ALA A 75 -1.74 -2.56 6.29
N THR A 76 -0.41 -2.55 6.22
CA THR A 76 0.49 -2.72 7.37
C THR A 76 0.37 -1.59 8.40
N VAL A 77 0.02 -0.38 7.95
CA VAL A 77 -0.09 0.85 8.76
C VAL A 77 -1.55 1.13 9.13
N ASN A 78 -2.47 1.09 8.16
CA ASN A 78 -3.90 1.30 8.36
C ASN A 78 -4.71 0.28 7.54
N PRO A 79 -4.93 -0.95 8.07
CA PRO A 79 -5.58 -2.02 7.33
C PRO A 79 -7.02 -1.66 6.93
N MET A 80 -7.74 -0.98 7.81
CA MET A 80 -9.15 -0.66 7.59
C MET A 80 -9.36 0.35 6.47
N GLU A 81 -8.51 1.38 6.40
CA GLU A 81 -8.56 2.37 5.31
C GLU A 81 -8.10 1.75 3.98
N SER A 82 -7.01 0.99 4.00
CA SER A 82 -6.54 0.26 2.82
C SER A 82 -7.60 -0.65 2.23
N LEU A 83 -8.27 -1.47 3.06
CA LEU A 83 -9.34 -2.37 2.60
C LEU A 83 -10.53 -1.62 1.98
N ARG A 84 -10.94 -0.50 2.58
CA ARG A 84 -12.03 0.33 2.04
C ARG A 84 -11.69 0.86 0.65
N ASN A 85 -10.48 1.38 0.48
CA ASN A 85 -10.04 1.96 -0.80
C ASN A 85 -9.71 0.89 -1.85
N LEU A 86 -9.14 -0.24 -1.45
CA LEU A 86 -8.81 -1.38 -2.34
C LEU A 86 -10.03 -1.99 -3.01
N LYS A 87 -11.21 -1.90 -2.39
CA LYS A 87 -12.46 -2.38 -3.01
C LYS A 87 -12.76 -1.70 -4.35
N ASN A 88 -12.42 -0.41 -4.48
CA ASN A 88 -12.78 0.41 -5.64
C ASN A 88 -11.57 0.87 -6.47
N ALA A 89 -10.34 0.67 -6.01
CA ALA A 89 -9.14 1.05 -6.75
C ALA A 89 -9.02 0.30 -8.09
N THR A 90 -8.44 0.92 -9.12
CA THR A 90 -8.02 0.18 -10.32
C THR A 90 -6.79 -0.65 -9.97
N MET A 91 -6.80 -1.92 -10.38
CA MET A 91 -5.73 -2.85 -10.04
C MET A 91 -4.55 -2.72 -11.00
N ASP A 92 -3.36 -2.86 -10.45
CA ASP A 92 -2.15 -3.16 -11.23
C ASP A 92 -2.32 -4.45 -12.04
N ASP A 93 -1.69 -4.52 -13.22
CA ASP A 93 -1.87 -5.62 -14.16
C ASP A 93 -1.34 -6.96 -13.62
N GLY A 94 -0.37 -6.91 -12.72
CA GLY A 94 0.17 -8.05 -11.97
C GLY A 94 -0.58 -8.38 -10.68
N LEU A 95 -1.62 -7.62 -10.29
CA LEU A 95 -2.30 -7.75 -9.01
C LEU A 95 -3.81 -7.99 -9.18
N SER A 96 -4.29 -9.16 -8.78
CA SER A 96 -5.74 -9.38 -8.72
C SER A 96 -6.37 -8.73 -7.48
N ARG A 97 -7.61 -8.24 -7.61
CA ARG A 97 -8.33 -7.61 -6.48
C ARG A 97 -8.53 -8.57 -5.30
N SER A 98 -8.83 -9.83 -5.56
CA SER A 98 -8.97 -10.85 -4.51
C SER A 98 -7.65 -11.06 -3.77
N TRP A 99 -6.53 -11.09 -4.49
CA TRP A 99 -5.20 -11.21 -3.89
C TRP A 99 -4.80 -9.97 -3.09
N ALA A 100 -5.11 -8.78 -3.60
CA ALA A 100 -4.88 -7.52 -2.90
C ALA A 100 -5.65 -7.45 -1.57
N LEU A 101 -6.95 -7.79 -1.60
CA LEU A 101 -7.80 -7.82 -0.41
C LEU A 101 -7.35 -8.89 0.58
N TYR A 102 -6.96 -10.07 0.11
CA TYR A 102 -6.41 -11.13 0.96
C TYR A 102 -5.15 -10.66 1.71
N ASN A 103 -4.14 -10.17 0.98
CA ASN A 103 -2.89 -9.70 1.58
C ASN A 103 -3.13 -8.53 2.55
N ALA A 104 -4.00 -7.59 2.20
CA ALA A 104 -4.32 -6.45 3.06
C ALA A 104 -5.04 -6.89 4.34
N ALA A 105 -5.98 -7.84 4.25
CA ALA A 105 -6.74 -8.32 5.40
C ALA A 105 -5.87 -9.13 6.37
N THR A 106 -4.92 -9.93 5.86
CA THR A 106 -4.02 -10.73 6.70
C THR A 106 -2.94 -9.91 7.40
N ARG A 107 -2.73 -8.66 7.00
CA ARG A 107 -1.79 -7.72 7.64
C ARG A 107 -2.42 -6.93 8.78
N CYS A 108 -3.71 -7.10 9.04
CA CYS A 108 -4.40 -6.43 10.12
C CYS A 108 -3.80 -6.87 11.47
N ARG A 109 -3.32 -5.90 12.26
CA ARG A 109 -2.87 -6.17 13.63
C ARG A 109 -4.00 -5.96 14.62
N ASP A 110 -4.03 -6.80 15.65
CA ASP A 110 -4.99 -6.70 16.77
C ASP A 110 -4.70 -5.51 17.71
N ASP A 111 -3.54 -4.86 17.60
CA ASP A 111 -3.07 -3.77 18.46
C ASP A 111 -3.41 -2.35 17.95
N VAL A 112 -4.07 -2.22 16.79
CA VAL A 112 -4.50 -0.92 16.28
C VAL A 112 -5.74 -0.44 17.05
N HIS A 113 -5.51 0.37 18.07
CA HIS A 113 -6.58 1.14 18.72
C HIS A 113 -7.10 2.22 17.76
N VAL A 114 -8.10 1.88 16.95
CA VAL A 114 -8.89 2.88 16.24
C VAL A 114 -9.67 3.66 17.29
N ASN A 115 -9.44 4.97 17.42
CA ASN A 115 -10.32 5.86 18.17
C ASN A 115 -11.67 5.93 17.44
N THR A 116 -12.52 4.93 17.67
CA THR A 116 -13.87 4.86 17.12
C THR A 116 -14.76 5.81 17.89
N THR A 117 -14.88 7.05 17.42
CA THR A 117 -15.94 7.97 17.89
C THR A 117 -17.34 7.52 17.46
N ALA A 118 -17.46 6.44 16.70
CA ALA A 118 -18.72 5.76 16.46
C ALA A 118 -18.52 4.25 16.53
N ALA A 119 -19.15 3.61 17.53
CA ALA A 119 -19.31 2.17 17.56
C ALA A 119 -20.12 1.74 16.32
N ALA A 120 -19.44 1.21 15.30
CA ALA A 120 -20.13 0.59 14.18
C ALA A 120 -20.78 -0.70 14.69
N GLN A 121 -22.10 -0.69 14.86
CA GLN A 121 -22.85 -1.91 15.17
C GLN A 121 -22.84 -2.83 13.94
N LEU A 122 -22.16 -3.97 14.06
CA LEU A 122 -22.23 -5.07 13.10
C LEU A 122 -23.55 -5.81 13.30
N THR A 123 -24.58 -5.45 12.54
CA THR A 123 -25.83 -6.21 12.52
C THR A 123 -25.68 -7.41 11.60
N VAL A 124 -25.28 -8.56 12.16
CA VAL A 124 -25.40 -9.84 11.46
C VAL A 124 -26.87 -10.25 11.50
N LYS A 125 -27.55 -10.22 10.36
CA LYS A 125 -28.88 -10.83 10.23
C LYS A 125 -28.68 -12.34 10.07
N VAL A 126 -29.12 -13.11 11.07
CA VAL A 126 -29.34 -14.56 10.99
C VAL A 126 -30.65 -14.81 10.26
#